data_AF-A0A7S4C8G2-F1
#
_entry.id   AF-A0A7S4C8G2-F1
#
_cell.length_a   1.000
_cell.length_b   1.000
_cell.length_c   1.000
_cell.angle_alpha   90.00
_cell.angle_beta   90.00
_cell.angle_gamma   90.00
#
_symmetry.space_group_name_H-M   'P 1'
#
loop_
_entity.id
_entity.type
_entity.pdbx_description
1 polymer ?
#
loop_
_entity_poly.entity_id
_entity_poly.type
_entity_poly.pdbx_seq_one_letter_code
_entity_poly.pdbx_strand_id
1 'polypeptide(L)'
;AEHLSNGRYRTRRGVSRGVQVFEFLSFFAPAQQKCKVQVTSVVGHIFGLAFEDQRTRDLADLFDAGTQKEVQATTRKLNIVEHLQELAEGAEYLCLWLDCDLEGENIGFEVMALTQ
;
A
#
# COMPACT_ATOMS: atom_id res chain seq x y z
N ALA A 1 4.02 -14.47 3.68
CA ALA A 1 3.16 -14.97 4.79
C ALA A 1 3.42 -16.44 5.12
N GLU A 2 3.37 -17.35 4.14
CA GLU A 2 3.59 -18.79 4.37
C GLU A 2 4.90 -19.10 5.08
N HIS A 3 6.03 -18.61 4.56
CA HIS A 3 7.34 -18.78 5.21
C HIS A 3 7.40 -18.19 6.63
N LEU A 4 6.92 -16.95 6.81
CA LEU A 4 6.92 -16.26 8.11
C LEU A 4 6.06 -16.94 9.18
N SER A 5 5.09 -17.74 8.75
CA SER A 5 4.16 -18.45 9.63
C SER A 5 4.46 -19.95 9.73
N ASN A 6 5.50 -20.45 9.05
CA ASN A 6 5.75 -21.89 8.88
C ASN A 6 4.50 -22.65 8.38
N GLY A 7 3.78 -22.05 7.42
CA GLY A 7 2.51 -22.56 6.88
C GLY A 7 1.29 -22.38 7.80
N ARG A 8 1.45 -21.80 8.99
CA ARG A 8 0.37 -21.64 9.98
C ARG A 8 -0.24 -20.24 9.92
N TYR A 9 -0.93 -19.94 8.83
CA TYR A 9 -1.68 -18.70 8.67
C TYR A 9 -3.15 -18.96 8.36
N ARG A 10 -4.00 -17.97 8.65
CA ARG A 10 -5.40 -17.94 8.21
C ARG A 10 -5.52 -16.88 7.12
N THR A 11 -6.18 -17.25 6.03
CA THR A 11 -6.53 -16.30 4.98
C THR A 11 -7.92 -15.75 5.25
N ARG A 12 -8.09 -14.44 5.17
CA ARG A 12 -9.40 -13.78 5.19
C ARG A 12 -9.51 -12.76 4.07
N ARG A 13 -10.75 -12.45 3.71
CA ARG A 13 -11.05 -11.29 2.85
C ARG A 13 -11.06 -10.02 3.69
N GLY A 14 -10.56 -8.93 3.11
CA GLY A 14 -10.76 -7.57 3.63
C GLY A 14 -11.70 -6.77 2.73
N VAL A 15 -11.67 -5.45 2.87
CA VAL A 15 -12.42 -4.50 2.02
C VAL A 15 -12.10 -4.69 0.54
N SER A 16 -10.82 -4.84 0.21
CA SER A 16 -10.42 -5.07 -1.17
C SER A 16 -10.81 -6.47 -1.62
N ARG A 17 -11.42 -6.53 -2.80
CA ARG A 17 -11.69 -7.81 -3.49
C ARG A 17 -10.49 -8.33 -4.27
N GLY A 18 -9.47 -7.48 -4.49
CA GLY A 18 -8.31 -7.79 -5.31
C GLY A 18 -7.12 -8.36 -4.54
N VAL A 19 -7.07 -8.13 -3.23
CA VAL A 19 -5.98 -8.60 -2.36
C VAL A 19 -6.53 -9.31 -1.13
N GLN A 20 -5.75 -10.21 -0.56
CA GLN A 20 -6.13 -11.02 0.60
C GLN A 20 -5.36 -10.57 1.83
N VAL A 21 -5.91 -10.87 3.01
CA VAL A 21 -5.20 -10.68 4.28
C VAL A 21 -4.81 -12.04 4.83
N PHE A 22 -3.52 -12.21 5.10
CA PHE A 22 -2.96 -13.39 5.74
C PHE A 22 -2.63 -13.07 7.19
N GLU A 23 -3.24 -13.78 8.13
CA GLU A 23 -3.11 -13.51 9.56
C GLU A 23 -2.45 -14.68 10.29
N PHE A 24 -1.51 -14.38 11.17
CA PHE A 24 -0.88 -15.37 12.04
C PHE A 24 -0.30 -14.70 13.30
N LEU A 25 -0.01 -15.50 14.32
CA LEU A 25 0.71 -15.04 15.51
C LEU A 25 2.20 -15.35 15.36
N SER A 26 3.05 -14.34 15.55
CA SER A 26 4.51 -14.52 15.54
C SER A 26 5.17 -13.63 16.58
N PHE A 27 6.34 -14.05 17.07
CA PHE A 27 7.16 -13.17 17.90
C PHE A 27 7.75 -12.06 17.02
N PHE A 28 7.54 -10.81 17.42
CA PHE A 28 8.01 -9.65 16.68
C PHE A 28 9.05 -8.91 17.52
N ALA A 29 10.29 -8.94 17.06
CA ALA A 29 11.43 -8.42 17.83
C ALA A 29 11.30 -6.93 18.21
N PRO A 30 10.85 -6.01 17.33
CA PRO A 30 10.67 -4.61 17.72
C PRO A 30 9.69 -4.41 18.88
N ALA A 31 8.63 -5.22 18.97
CA ALA A 31 7.67 -5.16 20.06
C ALA A 31 8.03 -6.04 21.28
N GLN A 32 9.08 -6.86 21.18
CA GLN A 32 9.53 -7.80 22.22
C GLN A 32 8.42 -8.75 22.73
N GLN A 33 7.41 -9.04 21.90
CA GLN A 33 6.28 -9.90 22.28
C GLN A 33 5.69 -10.65 21.08
N LYS A 34 4.74 -11.56 21.35
CA LYS A 34 3.93 -12.18 20.29
C LYS A 34 2.90 -11.16 19.80
N CYS A 35 2.91 -10.90 18.50
CA CYS A 35 1.99 -9.99 17.84
C CYS A 35 1.09 -10.74 16.87
N LYS A 36 -0.11 -10.21 16.65
CA LYS A 36 -0.92 -10.55 15.49
C LYS A 36 -0.31 -9.88 14.27
N VAL A 37 0.25 -10.68 13.36
CA VAL A 37 0.79 -10.20 12.09
C VAL A 37 -0.32 -10.30 11.04
N GLN A 38 -0.58 -9.20 10.35
CA GLN A 38 -1.50 -9.13 9.23
C GLN A 38 -0.71 -8.73 7.98
N VAL A 39 -0.64 -9.62 7.00
CA VAL A 39 0.07 -9.40 5.75
C VAL A 39 -0.95 -9.20 4.64
N THR A 40 -0.88 -8.08 3.94
CA THR A 40 -1.63 -7.80 2.71
C THR A 40 -0.67 -7.30 1.63
N SER A 41 -1.19 -6.90 0.48
CA SER A 41 -0.41 -6.37 -0.64
C SER A 41 -1.12 -5.19 -1.31
N VAL A 42 -0.38 -4.48 -2.16
CA VAL A 42 -0.94 -3.55 -3.15
C VAL A 42 -0.95 -4.21 -4.54
N VAL A 43 -1.52 -3.53 -5.53
CA VAL A 43 -1.50 -3.96 -6.93
C VAL A 43 -0.75 -2.91 -7.75
N GLY A 44 0.58 -2.96 -7.68
CA GLY A 44 1.45 -1.90 -8.21
C GLY A 44 1.29 -0.59 -7.45
N HIS A 45 1.52 0.53 -8.14
CA HIS A 45 1.36 1.87 -7.59
C HIS A 45 -0.08 2.16 -7.14
N ILE A 46 -0.18 2.83 -6.01
CA ILE A 46 -1.43 3.35 -5.47
C ILE A 46 -1.83 4.61 -6.22
N PHE A 47 -0.84 5.48 -6.50
CA PHE A 47 -1.04 6.77 -7.15
C PHE A 47 -0.45 6.80 -8.57
N GLY A 48 -1.05 7.60 -9.44
CA GLY A 48 -0.47 8.07 -10.69
C GLY A 48 -0.12 9.54 -10.56
N LEU A 49 0.70 10.05 -11.48
CA LEU A 49 1.03 11.47 -11.57
C LEU A 49 0.25 12.10 -12.73
N ALA A 50 -0.44 13.22 -12.47
CA ALA A 50 -1.18 13.97 -13.47
C ALA A 50 -0.84 15.46 -13.37
N PHE A 51 -0.99 16.19 -14.47
CA PHE A 51 -0.94 17.65 -14.44
C PHE A 51 -2.18 18.20 -13.73
N GLU A 52 -1.99 19.23 -12.91
CA GLU A 52 -3.10 19.89 -12.20
C GLU A 52 -4.06 20.58 -13.17
N ASP A 53 -3.51 21.27 -14.19
CA ASP A 53 -4.28 21.82 -15.29
C ASP A 53 -4.18 20.92 -16.53
N GLN A 54 -5.32 20.37 -16.95
CA GLN A 54 -5.42 19.53 -18.15
C GLN A 54 -5.76 20.34 -19.41
N ARG A 55 -5.83 21.68 -19.31
CA ARG A 55 -6.22 22.58 -20.41
C ARG A 55 -5.04 23.23 -21.12
N THR A 56 -3.81 22.80 -20.85
CA THR A 56 -2.59 23.30 -21.47
C THR A 56 -2.70 23.22 -22.99
N ARG A 57 -2.51 24.36 -23.67
CA ARG A 57 -2.65 24.47 -25.12
C ARG A 57 -1.31 24.39 -25.85
N ASP A 58 -0.22 24.79 -25.19
CA ASP A 58 1.15 24.68 -25.69
C ASP A 58 1.91 23.60 -24.91
N LEU A 59 2.73 22.80 -25.61
CA LEU A 59 3.56 21.76 -25.00
C LEU A 59 4.70 22.35 -24.15
N ALA A 60 5.15 23.57 -24.47
CA ALA A 60 6.21 24.23 -23.70
C ALA A 60 5.78 24.51 -22.25
N ASP A 61 4.51 24.83 -22.04
CA ASP A 61 3.96 25.13 -20.70
C ASP A 61 4.00 23.90 -19.77
N LEU A 62 4.10 22.68 -20.32
CA LEU A 62 4.15 21.44 -19.52
C LEU A 62 5.43 21.30 -18.69
N PHE A 63 6.52 21.99 -19.07
CA PHE A 63 7.76 21.97 -18.29
C PHE A 63 7.65 22.72 -16.96
N ASP A 64 6.76 23.72 -16.90
CA ASP A 64 6.52 24.55 -15.71
C ASP A 64 5.17 24.21 -15.03
N ALA A 65 4.38 23.31 -15.61
CA ALA A 65 3.06 22.94 -15.12
C ALA A 65 3.15 22.17 -13.78
N GLY A 66 2.26 22.55 -12.85
CA GLY A 66 2.07 21.83 -11.59
C GLY A 66 1.61 20.39 -11.82
N THR A 67 2.06 19.48 -10.94
CA THR A 67 1.65 18.07 -10.97
C THR A 67 1.10 17.63 -9.63
N GLN A 68 0.14 16.73 -9.68
CA GLN A 68 -0.51 16.17 -8.50
C GLN A 68 -0.57 14.65 -8.58
N LYS A 69 -0.54 14.00 -7.41
CA LYS A 69 -0.78 12.56 -7.28
C LYS A 69 -2.27 12.29 -7.30
N GLU A 70 -2.70 11.34 -8.11
CA GLU A 70 -4.09 10.89 -8.18
C GLU A 70 -4.20 9.39 -7.93
N VAL A 71 -5.19 8.96 -7.15
CA VAL A 71 -5.42 7.52 -6.92
C VAL A 71 -5.73 6.84 -8.25
N GLN A 72 -4.95 5.81 -8.60
CA GLN A 72 -5.10 5.10 -9.87
C GLN A 72 -6.46 4.41 -9.99
N ALA A 73 -6.94 4.24 -11.23
CA ALA A 73 -8.21 3.59 -11.49
C ALA A 73 -8.27 2.15 -10.93
N THR A 74 -7.17 1.40 -11.02
CA THR A 74 -7.06 0.05 -10.45
C THR A 74 -7.19 0.08 -8.92
N THR A 75 -6.49 1.00 -8.26
CA THR A 75 -6.54 1.23 -6.81
C THR A 75 -7.95 1.55 -6.34
N ARG A 76 -8.67 2.45 -7.05
CA ARG A 76 -10.08 2.78 -6.76
C ARG A 76 -10.99 1.58 -6.98
N LYS A 77 -10.89 0.90 -8.12
CA LYS A 77 -11.73 -0.25 -8.46
C LYS A 77 -11.62 -1.38 -7.43
N LEU A 78 -10.44 -1.55 -6.86
CA LEU A 78 -10.15 -2.58 -5.88
C LEU A 78 -10.26 -2.10 -4.43
N ASN A 79 -10.64 -0.85 -4.16
CA ASN A 79 -10.73 -0.25 -2.82
C ASN A 79 -9.44 -0.47 -1.99
N ILE A 80 -8.27 -0.29 -2.61
CA ILE A 80 -6.98 -0.54 -1.94
C ILE A 80 -6.70 0.49 -0.86
N VAL A 81 -7.10 1.75 -1.07
CA VAL A 81 -6.90 2.83 -0.09
C VAL A 81 -7.63 2.50 1.21
N GLU A 82 -8.93 2.23 1.12
CA GLU A 82 -9.78 1.88 2.26
C GLU A 82 -9.31 0.57 2.91
N HIS A 83 -8.83 -0.37 2.10
CA HIS A 83 -8.28 -1.63 2.60
C HIS A 83 -7.04 -1.44 3.47
N LEU A 84 -6.10 -0.59 3.05
CA LEU A 84 -4.90 -0.28 3.82
C LEU A 84 -5.23 0.51 5.09
N GLN A 85 -6.11 1.50 4.99
CA GLN A 85 -6.55 2.32 6.12
C GLN A 85 -7.25 1.50 7.20
N GLU A 86 -8.17 0.59 6.85
CA GLU A 86 -8.84 -0.30 7.82
C GLU A 86 -7.84 -1.19 8.57
N LEU A 87 -6.84 -1.72 7.86
CA LEU A 87 -5.82 -2.56 8.49
C LEU A 87 -4.88 -1.76 9.38
N ALA A 88 -4.60 -0.51 9.02
CA ALA A 88 -3.72 0.37 9.77
C ALA A 88 -4.36 0.87 11.08
N GLU A 89 -5.67 1.10 11.12
CA GLU A 89 -6.38 1.66 12.30
C GLU A 89 -6.11 0.88 13.60
N GLY A 90 -5.93 -0.44 13.50
CA GLY A 90 -5.62 -1.31 14.65
C GLY A 90 -4.17 -1.78 14.74
N ALA A 91 -3.27 -1.28 13.89
CA ALA A 91 -1.88 -1.73 13.81
C ALA A 91 -0.93 -0.75 14.51
N GLU A 92 -0.03 -1.28 15.33
CA GLU A 92 1.00 -0.47 16.03
C GLU A 92 2.28 -0.32 15.20
N TYR A 93 2.50 -1.21 14.24
CA TYR A 93 3.71 -1.26 13.43
C TYR A 93 3.37 -1.52 11.96
N LEU A 94 4.04 -0.78 11.08
CA LEU A 94 4.03 -1.02 9.64
C LEU A 94 5.37 -1.63 9.21
N CYS A 95 5.32 -2.79 8.56
CA CYS A 95 6.48 -3.43 7.95
C CYS A 95 6.30 -3.41 6.43
N LEU A 96 7.15 -2.67 5.71
CA LEU A 96 7.13 -2.64 4.26
C LEU A 96 7.87 -3.86 3.69
N TRP A 97 7.18 -4.62 2.84
CA TRP A 97 7.68 -5.82 2.14
C TRP A 97 7.45 -5.65 0.64
N LEU A 98 8.13 -4.67 0.07
CA LEU A 98 8.12 -4.37 -1.36
C LEU A 98 9.43 -4.83 -2.00
N ASP A 99 9.48 -4.82 -3.33
CA ASP A 99 10.71 -5.16 -4.05
C ASP A 99 11.82 -4.17 -3.69
N CYS A 100 13.05 -4.67 -3.48
CA CYS A 100 14.16 -3.85 -2.99
C CYS A 100 14.84 -3.04 -4.11
N ASP A 101 14.05 -2.21 -4.81
CA ASP A 101 14.52 -1.28 -5.83
C ASP A 101 13.88 0.11 -5.65
N LEU A 102 14.27 1.07 -6.49
CA LEU A 102 13.77 2.46 -6.40
C LEU A 102 12.25 2.54 -6.56
N GLU A 103 11.65 1.62 -7.30
CA GLU A 103 10.20 1.62 -7.53
C GLU A 103 9.46 1.11 -6.28
N GLY A 104 9.95 0.01 -5.71
CA GLY A 104 9.44 -0.51 -4.45
C GLY A 104 9.57 0.49 -3.30
N GLU A 105 10.65 1.25 -3.23
CA GLU A 105 10.80 2.34 -2.25
C GLU A 105 9.74 3.44 -2.46
N ASN A 106 9.50 3.87 -3.70
CA ASN A 106 8.46 4.88 -3.99
C ASN A 106 7.06 4.36 -3.61
N ILE A 107 6.72 3.13 -3.97
CA ILE A 107 5.46 2.48 -3.55
C ILE A 107 5.38 2.38 -2.01
N GLY A 108 6.51 2.17 -1.33
CA GLY A 108 6.61 2.16 0.12
C GLY A 108 6.15 3.47 0.74
N PHE A 109 6.62 4.60 0.20
CA PHE A 109 6.16 5.92 0.62
C PHE A 109 4.68 6.16 0.30
N GLU A 110 4.15 5.62 -0.81
CA GLU A 110 2.72 5.69 -1.11
C GLU A 110 1.87 4.94 -0.07
N VAL A 111 2.33 3.75 0.38
CA VAL A 111 1.67 2.99 1.44
C VAL A 111 1.74 3.73 2.78
N MET A 112 2.92 4.27 3.13
CA MET A 112 3.11 5.03 4.37
C MET A 112 2.17 6.25 4.44
N ALA A 113 2.01 6.98 3.33
CA ALA A 113 1.14 8.16 3.27
C ALA A 113 -0.35 7.85 3.55
N LEU A 114 -0.76 6.59 3.45
CA LEU A 114 -2.14 6.15 3.70
C LEU A 114 -2.36 5.48 5.04
N THR A 115 -1.29 5.08 5.74
CA THR A 115 -1.35 4.18 6.90
C THR A 115 -0.75 4.77 8.18
N GLN A 116 -0.35 6.04 8.14
CA GLN A 116 0.12 6.81 9.29
C GLN A 116 -0.93 7.82 9.77
#